data_AF-A0A450YI96-F1
#
_entry.id   AF-A0A450YI96-F1
#
_cell.length_a   1.000
_cell.length_b   1.000
_cell.length_c   1.000
_cell.angle_alpha   90.00
_cell.angle_beta   90.00
_cell.angle_gamma   90.00
#
_symmetry.space_group_name_H-M   'P 1'
#
loop_
_entity.id
_entity.type
_entity.pdbx_description
1 polymer ?
#
loop_
_entity_poly.entity_id
_entity_poly.type
_entity_poly.pdbx_seq_one_letter_code
_entity_poly.pdbx_strand_id
1 'polypeptide(L)'
;MKKIAYFFAGIFLSIGALADVQDIPGGSGHNIRAFQVVGSKVFFVDGYGDLKLLYTNLSNSSSCYAIKEYQSDASSGTYEIDPDGEGPIGPFDVYCDMETDGGGWTLVMLNGKNQQGKSALQYSSNSNGLNTGKLSYLTDSGNAKLSHLLVNSLEAYEVLIRHKFGTGISYGKVKFNNGSQITADKLFSIGWSEPYTYYYGSGFYSTCSKTYNSSYSPKHGPLFHDPCGFGHGWMWTNWRGSGDLRKGRLPHHSDNGGSAQDNTWWFFVR
;
A
#
# COMPACT_ATOMS: atom_id res chain seq x y z
N MET A 1 -35.07 -6.37 -64.20
CA MET A 1 -34.82 -5.42 -63.10
C MET A 1 -34.35 -6.19 -61.86
N LYS A 2 -33.08 -6.05 -61.49
CA LYS A 2 -32.52 -5.89 -60.13
C LYS A 2 -31.00 -6.13 -60.24
N LYS A 3 -30.24 -5.06 -60.08
CA LYS A 3 -28.77 -5.01 -60.08
C LYS A 3 -28.27 -5.51 -58.73
N ILE A 4 -27.21 -6.31 -58.69
CA ILE A 4 -26.40 -6.50 -57.49
C ILE A 4 -24.97 -6.15 -57.87
N ALA A 5 -24.45 -5.14 -57.17
CA ALA A 5 -23.15 -4.53 -57.37
C ALA A 5 -22.07 -5.28 -56.58
N TYR A 6 -20.88 -5.40 -57.15
CA TYR A 6 -19.67 -5.83 -56.47
C TYR A 6 -19.10 -4.67 -55.64
N PHE A 7 -18.76 -4.93 -54.39
CA PHE A 7 -17.91 -4.05 -53.57
C PHE A 7 -16.65 -4.83 -53.19
N PHE A 8 -15.51 -4.41 -53.74
CA PHE A 8 -14.20 -4.69 -53.17
C PHE A 8 -13.93 -3.65 -52.09
N ALA A 9 -13.65 -4.09 -50.86
CA ALA A 9 -13.01 -3.27 -49.85
C ALA A 9 -12.06 -4.18 -49.04
N GLY A 10 -10.77 -3.88 -49.15
CA GLY A 10 -9.70 -4.65 -48.50
C GLY A 10 -9.75 -4.51 -46.99
N ILE A 11 -9.42 -5.60 -46.31
CA ILE A 11 -9.05 -5.60 -44.89
C ILE A 11 -7.67 -6.23 -44.79
N PHE A 12 -6.77 -5.47 -44.17
CA PHE A 12 -5.42 -5.85 -43.78
C PHE A 12 -5.39 -7.26 -43.18
N LEU A 13 -4.60 -8.16 -43.77
CA LEU A 13 -4.08 -9.32 -43.05
C LEU A 13 -3.11 -8.80 -41.99
N SER A 14 -3.57 -8.67 -40.73
CA SER A 14 -2.64 -8.68 -39.62
C SER A 14 -2.04 -10.09 -39.57
N ILE A 15 -0.74 -10.19 -39.81
CA ILE A 15 0.03 -11.39 -39.57
C ILE A 15 -0.01 -11.64 -38.07
N GLY A 16 -0.99 -12.43 -37.62
CA GLY A 16 -0.95 -12.99 -36.29
C GLY A 16 0.31 -13.85 -36.23
N ALA A 17 1.20 -13.58 -35.28
CA ALA A 17 2.24 -14.52 -34.95
C ALA A 17 1.54 -15.84 -34.56
N LEU A 18 1.68 -16.85 -35.42
CA LEU A 18 1.39 -18.22 -35.04
C LEU A 18 2.50 -18.60 -34.04
N ALA A 19 2.22 -18.41 -32.75
CA ALA A 19 3.00 -19.08 -31.73
C ALA A 19 2.72 -20.58 -31.90
N ASP A 20 3.73 -21.32 -32.34
CA ASP A 20 3.65 -22.76 -32.42
C ASP A 20 3.63 -23.29 -30.98
N VAL A 21 2.51 -23.87 -30.57
CA VAL A 21 2.38 -24.53 -29.26
C VAL A 21 3.05 -25.89 -29.43
N GLN A 22 4.25 -26.03 -28.87
CA GLN A 22 4.94 -27.31 -28.87
C GLN A 22 4.16 -28.28 -27.98
N ASP A 23 3.57 -29.32 -28.59
CA ASP A 23 2.98 -30.45 -27.86
C ASP A 23 4.08 -31.12 -27.02
N ILE A 24 3.94 -31.08 -25.69
CA ILE A 24 4.79 -31.85 -24.78
C ILE A 24 4.20 -33.26 -24.70
N PRO A 25 4.86 -34.30 -25.24
CA PRO A 25 4.31 -35.65 -25.22
C PRO A 25 4.53 -36.27 -23.84
N GLY A 26 3.45 -36.60 -23.13
CA GLY A 26 3.48 -37.60 -22.04
C GLY A 26 2.61 -37.28 -20.82
N GLY A 27 1.61 -38.14 -20.56
CA GLY A 27 0.99 -38.31 -19.25
C GLY A 27 -0.50 -38.59 -19.31
N SER A 28 -0.90 -39.81 -18.91
CA SER A 28 -2.28 -40.30 -18.77
C SER A 28 -3.25 -39.26 -18.18
N GLY A 29 -4.07 -38.61 -19.02
CA GLY A 29 -5.40 -38.06 -18.67
C GLY A 29 -5.53 -37.04 -17.52
N HIS A 30 -4.46 -36.65 -16.84
CA HIS A 30 -4.51 -35.87 -15.59
C HIS A 30 -3.61 -34.63 -15.58
N ASN A 31 -3.04 -34.24 -16.73
CA ASN A 31 -2.13 -33.09 -16.82
C ASN A 31 -2.88 -31.76 -16.88
N ILE A 32 -2.35 -30.73 -16.23
CA ILE A 32 -2.76 -29.34 -16.41
C ILE A 32 -2.21 -28.84 -17.75
N ARG A 33 -3.09 -28.41 -18.66
CA ARG A 33 -2.73 -27.93 -20.01
C ARG A 33 -2.32 -26.45 -20.03
N ALA A 34 -2.90 -25.67 -19.14
CA ALA A 34 -2.59 -24.26 -18.95
C ALA A 34 -2.91 -23.90 -17.50
N PHE A 35 -2.12 -23.01 -16.91
CA PHE A 35 -2.45 -22.40 -15.64
C PHE A 35 -2.25 -20.90 -15.73
N GLN A 36 -3.12 -20.13 -15.09
CA GLN A 36 -3.00 -18.70 -14.94
C GLN A 36 -3.34 -18.32 -13.51
N VAL A 37 -2.46 -17.54 -12.89
CA VAL A 37 -2.73 -16.92 -11.60
C VAL A 37 -3.23 -15.50 -11.85
N VAL A 38 -4.40 -15.15 -11.32
CA VAL A 38 -4.94 -13.78 -11.34
C VAL A 38 -5.39 -13.43 -9.93
N GLY A 39 -4.65 -12.52 -9.28
CA GLY A 39 -4.84 -12.26 -7.85
C GLY A 39 -4.63 -13.54 -7.03
N SER A 40 -5.59 -13.89 -6.18
CA SER A 40 -5.59 -15.12 -5.37
C SER A 40 -6.18 -16.35 -6.07
N LYS A 41 -6.56 -16.24 -7.34
CA LYS A 41 -7.25 -17.30 -8.09
C LYS A 41 -6.28 -18.05 -8.98
N VAL A 42 -6.25 -19.38 -8.85
CA VAL A 42 -5.54 -20.27 -9.76
C VAL A 42 -6.54 -20.87 -10.74
N PHE A 43 -6.49 -20.38 -11.98
CA PHE A 43 -7.21 -20.95 -13.11
C PHE A 43 -6.35 -22.02 -13.74
N PHE A 44 -6.92 -23.19 -14.04
CA PHE A 44 -6.22 -24.21 -14.81
C PHE A 44 -7.18 -24.89 -15.78
N VAL A 45 -6.65 -25.28 -16.94
CA VAL A 45 -7.36 -26.14 -17.89
C VAL A 45 -6.88 -27.57 -17.66
N ASP A 46 -7.79 -28.47 -17.32
CA ASP A 46 -7.43 -29.87 -17.05
C ASP A 46 -7.14 -30.66 -18.35
N GLY A 47 -6.83 -31.94 -18.19
CA GLY A 47 -6.54 -32.85 -19.30
C GLY A 47 -7.69 -33.01 -20.30
N TYR A 48 -8.93 -32.67 -19.91
CA TYR A 48 -10.13 -32.76 -20.73
C TYR A 48 -10.48 -31.45 -21.44
N GLY A 49 -9.76 -30.37 -21.14
CA GLY A 49 -10.06 -29.05 -21.70
C GLY A 49 -11.05 -28.24 -20.86
N ASP A 50 -11.42 -28.72 -19.67
CA ASP A 50 -12.30 -27.99 -18.77
C ASP A 50 -11.52 -26.90 -18.02
N LEU A 51 -12.07 -25.69 -18.00
CA LEU A 51 -11.61 -24.65 -17.07
C LEU A 51 -12.02 -25.01 -15.65
N LYS A 52 -11.03 -25.17 -14.77
CA LYS A 52 -11.18 -25.36 -13.34
C LYS A 52 -10.64 -24.16 -12.59
N LEU A 53 -11.31 -23.81 -11.50
CA LEU A 53 -10.86 -22.81 -10.54
C LEU A 53 -10.52 -23.54 -9.24
N LEU A 54 -9.24 -23.49 -8.87
CA LEU A 54 -8.80 -23.94 -7.55
C LEU A 54 -9.18 -22.85 -6.54
N TYR A 55 -10.24 -23.09 -5.78
CA TYR A 55 -10.51 -22.36 -4.56
C TYR A 55 -9.61 -22.96 -3.48
N THR A 56 -8.45 -22.35 -3.25
CA THR A 56 -7.82 -22.52 -1.97
C THR A 56 -8.70 -21.78 -0.98
N ASN A 57 -9.36 -22.51 -0.07
CA ASN A 57 -9.82 -21.87 1.16
C ASN A 57 -8.55 -21.52 1.94
N LEU A 58 -7.88 -20.44 1.52
CA LEU A 58 -6.83 -19.82 2.30
C LEU A 58 -7.53 -19.36 3.57
N SER A 59 -7.25 -20.03 4.68
CA SER A 59 -7.93 -19.82 5.95
C SER A 59 -7.77 -18.40 6.49
N ASN A 60 -6.91 -17.57 5.89
CA ASN A 60 -6.88 -16.12 6.03
C ASN A 60 -6.31 -15.52 4.73
N SER A 61 -6.75 -14.32 4.35
CA SER A 61 -6.18 -13.63 3.18
C SER A 61 -4.83 -13.01 3.54
N SER A 62 -3.87 -12.97 2.61
CA SER A 62 -2.50 -12.51 2.91
C SER A 62 -2.37 -11.03 3.23
N SER A 63 -3.34 -10.21 2.82
CA SER A 63 -3.37 -8.78 3.11
C SER A 63 -4.76 -8.21 2.90
N CYS A 64 -4.98 -6.98 3.37
CA CYS A 64 -6.18 -6.21 3.04
C CYS A 64 -6.38 -6.08 1.52
N TYR A 65 -5.29 -6.00 0.75
CA TYR A 65 -5.36 -5.91 -0.71
C TYR A 65 -5.87 -7.21 -1.33
N ALA A 66 -5.36 -8.37 -0.86
CA ALA A 66 -5.86 -9.67 -1.30
C ALA A 66 -7.36 -9.85 -1.00
N ILE A 67 -7.81 -9.38 0.17
CA ILE A 67 -9.24 -9.37 0.53
C ILE A 67 -10.04 -8.51 -0.47
N LYS A 68 -9.56 -7.30 -0.77
CA LYS A 68 -10.25 -6.37 -1.68
C LYS A 68 -10.32 -6.89 -3.12
N GLU A 69 -9.28 -7.55 -3.60
CA GLU A 69 -9.24 -8.18 -4.92
C GLU A 69 -10.21 -9.38 -5.01
N TYR A 70 -10.31 -10.15 -3.92
CA TYR A 70 -11.24 -11.26 -3.85
C TYR A 70 -12.70 -10.78 -3.74
N GLN A 71 -12.93 -9.77 -2.89
CA GLN A 71 -14.22 -9.19 -2.59
C GLN A 71 -14.20 -7.68 -2.81
N SER A 72 -14.58 -7.25 -4.01
CA SER A 72 -14.53 -5.84 -4.42
C SER A 72 -15.49 -4.92 -3.64
N ASP A 73 -16.54 -5.47 -3.03
CA ASP A 73 -17.49 -4.77 -2.16
C ASP A 73 -17.16 -4.87 -0.66
N ALA A 74 -15.99 -5.42 -0.31
CA ALA A 74 -15.52 -5.47 1.08
C ALA A 74 -15.52 -4.07 1.69
N SER A 75 -16.07 -3.97 2.90
CA SER A 75 -16.19 -2.72 3.65
C SER A 75 -14.98 -2.50 4.55
N SER A 76 -14.67 -1.25 4.89
CA SER A 76 -13.58 -0.95 5.83
C SER A 76 -13.86 -1.55 7.21
N GLY A 77 -12.85 -2.08 7.89
CA GLY A 77 -13.05 -2.75 9.17
C GLY A 77 -11.85 -3.56 9.64
N THR A 78 -12.04 -4.33 10.71
CA THR A 78 -11.05 -5.27 11.22
C THR A 78 -11.11 -6.57 10.41
N TYR A 79 -9.94 -7.06 10.01
CA TYR A 79 -9.77 -8.34 9.34
C TYR A 79 -8.59 -9.08 9.94
N GLU A 80 -8.71 -10.40 10.06
CA GLU A 80 -7.58 -11.29 10.31
C GLU A 80 -6.89 -11.56 8.96
N ILE A 81 -5.57 -11.34 8.91
CA ILE A 81 -4.74 -11.61 7.73
C ILE A 81 -3.59 -12.53 8.10
N ASP A 82 -3.10 -13.26 7.10
CA ASP A 82 -1.98 -14.19 7.24
C ASP A 82 -1.03 -14.08 6.03
N PRO A 83 -0.03 -13.17 6.10
CA PRO A 83 0.77 -12.83 4.92
C PRO A 83 1.68 -13.94 4.40
N ASP A 84 2.11 -14.87 5.24
CA ASP A 84 2.96 -16.02 4.87
C ASP A 84 2.24 -17.37 4.96
N GLY A 85 0.98 -17.41 5.41
CA GLY A 85 0.15 -18.61 5.43
C GLY A 85 0.64 -19.62 6.46
N GLU A 86 0.95 -20.84 6.03
CA GLU A 86 1.55 -21.87 6.91
C GLU A 86 3.01 -21.56 7.32
N GLY A 87 3.44 -20.31 7.14
CA GLY A 87 4.76 -19.82 7.52
C GLY A 87 4.92 -19.58 9.02
N PRO A 88 6.07 -19.03 9.44
CA PRO A 88 6.36 -18.78 10.86
C PRO A 88 5.58 -17.62 11.48
N ILE A 89 4.98 -16.72 10.69
CA ILE A 89 4.16 -15.62 11.21
C ILE A 89 2.72 -16.13 11.34
N GLY A 90 2.18 -16.14 12.56
CA GLY A 90 0.78 -16.49 12.75
C GLY A 90 -0.17 -15.39 12.22
N PRO A 91 -1.42 -15.73 11.91
CA PRO A 91 -2.44 -14.74 11.55
C PRO A 91 -2.58 -13.64 12.61
N PHE A 92 -2.93 -12.43 12.17
CA PHE A 92 -3.12 -11.29 13.06
C PHE A 92 -4.17 -10.31 12.55
N ASP A 93 -4.81 -9.62 13.49
CA ASP A 93 -5.82 -8.60 13.21
C ASP A 93 -5.20 -7.28 12.74
N VAL A 94 -5.76 -6.72 11.67
CA VAL A 94 -5.46 -5.39 11.14
C VAL A 94 -6.73 -4.63 10.82
N TYR A 95 -6.65 -3.31 10.84
CA TYR A 95 -7.67 -2.48 10.22
C TYR A 95 -7.37 -2.33 8.73
N CYS A 96 -8.34 -2.71 7.90
CA CYS A 96 -8.32 -2.50 6.46
C CYS A 96 -9.19 -1.29 6.08
N ASP A 97 -8.60 -0.35 5.36
CA ASP A 97 -9.34 0.67 4.62
C ASP A 97 -9.63 0.15 3.21
N MET A 98 -10.91 -0.14 2.96
CA MET A 98 -11.40 -0.77 1.72
C MET A 98 -12.02 0.24 0.75
N GLU A 99 -11.91 1.55 1.02
CA GLU A 99 -12.60 2.60 0.28
C GLU A 99 -11.63 3.59 -0.36
N THR A 100 -10.63 4.07 0.39
CA THR A 100 -9.74 5.13 -0.09
C THR A 100 -8.92 4.63 -1.28
N ASP A 101 -8.92 5.36 -2.40
CA ASP A 101 -8.08 5.05 -3.57
C ASP A 101 -8.24 3.59 -4.08
N GLY A 102 -9.47 3.06 -4.05
CA GLY A 102 -9.76 1.67 -4.46
C GLY A 102 -9.66 0.64 -3.33
N GLY A 103 -9.20 1.03 -2.14
CA GLY A 103 -9.17 0.17 -0.95
C GLY A 103 -8.00 -0.80 -0.89
N GLY A 104 -8.11 -1.77 0.01
CA GLY A 104 -7.09 -2.79 0.24
C GLY A 104 -5.91 -2.33 1.10
N TRP A 105 -6.07 -1.25 1.85
CA TRP A 105 -4.98 -0.63 2.62
C TRP A 105 -4.90 -1.19 4.04
N THR A 106 -3.74 -1.69 4.43
CA THR A 106 -3.49 -2.24 5.78
C THR A 106 -2.93 -1.17 6.71
N LEU A 107 -3.57 -0.89 7.86
CA LEU A 107 -3.06 0.07 8.83
C LEU A 107 -1.80 -0.46 9.54
N VAL A 108 -0.67 0.25 9.41
CA VAL A 108 0.61 -0.21 9.97
C VAL A 108 1.23 0.71 11.02
N MET A 109 0.78 1.97 11.10
CA MET A 109 1.27 2.93 12.08
C MET A 109 0.27 4.04 12.36
N LEU A 110 0.24 4.47 13.63
CA LEU A 110 -0.60 5.53 14.17
C LEU A 110 0.24 6.47 15.04
N ASN A 111 0.09 7.78 14.85
CA ASN A 111 0.48 8.80 15.80
C ASN A 111 -0.72 9.69 16.13
N GLY A 112 -1.44 9.30 17.18
CA GLY A 112 -2.69 9.88 17.63
C GLY A 112 -2.62 11.32 18.13
N LYS A 113 -3.81 11.85 18.43
CA LYS A 113 -4.03 13.11 19.12
C LYS A 113 -3.23 13.16 20.42
N ASN A 114 -2.63 14.31 20.68
CA ASN A 114 -1.82 14.64 21.84
C ASN A 114 -0.61 13.71 22.07
N GLN A 115 -0.28 12.87 21.09
CA GLN A 115 0.93 12.07 21.08
C GLN A 115 2.03 12.79 20.32
N GLN A 116 3.28 12.46 20.61
CA GLN A 116 4.40 12.94 19.81
C GLN A 116 5.09 11.78 19.08
N GLY A 117 5.18 10.61 19.72
CA GLY A 117 5.76 9.42 19.11
C GLY A 117 7.23 9.59 18.69
N LYS A 118 7.95 10.60 19.20
CA LYS A 118 9.29 10.97 18.73
C LYS A 118 10.26 9.80 18.81
N SER A 119 10.57 9.33 20.01
CA SER A 119 11.50 8.19 20.19
C SER A 119 10.86 6.85 19.81
N ALA A 120 9.53 6.77 19.79
CA ALA A 120 8.81 5.50 19.67
C ALA A 120 8.43 5.13 18.23
N LEU A 121 8.26 6.12 17.35
CA LEU A 121 7.88 5.97 15.94
C LEU A 121 9.01 6.45 15.01
N GLN A 122 10.25 6.38 15.50
CA GLN A 122 11.47 6.60 14.71
C GLN A 122 11.85 5.34 13.94
N TYR A 123 12.61 5.54 12.87
CA TYR A 123 13.40 4.48 12.25
C TYR A 123 14.20 3.72 13.33
N SER A 124 14.32 2.40 13.20
CA SER A 124 14.98 1.47 14.14
C SER A 124 14.39 1.38 15.57
N SER A 125 13.53 2.30 16.00
CA SER A 125 12.85 2.23 17.30
C SER A 125 11.70 1.23 17.29
N ASN A 126 11.51 0.48 18.39
CA ASN A 126 10.42 -0.49 18.54
C ASN A 126 10.31 -1.47 17.35
N SER A 127 11.43 -2.07 16.94
CA SER A 127 11.47 -3.00 15.80
C SER A 127 10.53 -4.20 15.96
N ASN A 128 10.22 -4.59 17.20
CA ASN A 128 9.28 -5.66 17.55
C ASN A 128 7.81 -5.18 17.62
N GLY A 129 7.53 -3.93 17.25
CA GLY A 129 6.20 -3.32 17.30
C GLY A 129 5.97 -2.47 18.55
N LEU A 130 4.92 -1.66 18.50
CA LEU A 130 4.47 -0.79 19.59
C LEU A 130 2.95 -0.76 19.60
N ASN A 131 2.33 -1.13 20.72
CA ASN A 131 0.88 -1.08 20.91
C ASN A 131 0.10 -1.66 19.72
N THR A 132 0.53 -2.79 19.17
CA THR A 132 0.04 -3.34 17.88
C THR A 132 -1.47 -3.58 17.86
N GLY A 133 -2.06 -3.92 19.01
CA GLY A 133 -3.53 -4.06 19.14
C GLY A 133 -4.33 -2.77 18.85
N LYS A 134 -3.69 -1.59 18.80
CA LYS A 134 -4.35 -0.34 18.34
C LYS A 134 -4.41 -0.22 16.81
N LEU A 135 -3.82 -1.16 16.07
CA LEU A 135 -3.80 -1.17 14.61
C LEU A 135 -4.86 -2.10 14.02
N SER A 136 -5.61 -2.85 14.84
CA SER A 136 -6.74 -3.66 14.40
C SER A 136 -8.03 -2.87 14.19
N TYR A 137 -8.09 -1.60 14.63
CA TYR A 137 -9.23 -0.71 14.42
C TYR A 137 -8.78 0.74 14.21
N LEU A 138 -9.62 1.55 13.56
CA LEU A 138 -9.33 2.95 13.33
C LEU A 138 -9.58 3.78 14.61
N THR A 139 -8.51 4.29 15.21
CA THR A 139 -8.57 5.20 16.37
C THR A 139 -7.63 6.38 16.20
N ASP A 140 -7.97 7.52 16.80
CA ASP A 140 -7.11 8.70 16.85
C ASP A 140 -6.36 8.87 18.17
N SER A 141 -6.34 7.84 19.04
CA SER A 141 -5.73 7.91 20.37
C SER A 141 -4.55 6.95 20.55
N GLY A 142 -3.44 7.50 21.06
CA GLY A 142 -2.20 6.75 21.32
C GLY A 142 -1.28 6.66 20.11
N ASN A 143 -0.17 5.97 20.26
CA ASN A 143 0.77 5.69 19.20
C ASN A 143 0.90 4.18 19.01
N ALA A 144 1.08 3.75 17.77
CA ALA A 144 1.29 2.34 17.47
C ALA A 144 2.09 2.18 16.18
N LYS A 145 2.83 1.08 16.08
CA LYS A 145 3.42 0.59 14.83
C LYS A 145 3.49 -0.93 14.85
N LEU A 146 3.25 -1.56 13.69
CA LEU A 146 3.57 -2.97 13.50
C LEU A 146 5.08 -3.20 13.65
N SER A 147 5.44 -4.45 13.94
CA SER A 147 6.84 -4.86 13.96
C SER A 147 7.43 -4.78 12.55
N HIS A 148 8.75 -4.70 12.46
CA HIS A 148 9.44 -4.67 11.17
C HIS A 148 9.20 -5.96 10.38
N LEU A 149 9.15 -7.09 11.09
CA LEU A 149 8.83 -8.40 10.52
C LEU A 149 7.45 -8.37 9.85
N LEU A 150 6.42 -7.91 10.56
CA LEU A 150 5.04 -7.87 10.05
C LEU A 150 4.88 -6.85 8.90
N VAL A 151 5.54 -5.69 8.95
CA VAL A 151 5.47 -4.75 7.82
C VAL A 151 6.12 -5.34 6.57
N ASN A 152 7.25 -6.03 6.72
CA ASN A 152 7.96 -6.63 5.59
C ASN A 152 7.18 -7.81 4.98
N SER A 153 6.47 -8.59 5.79
CA SER A 153 5.69 -9.74 5.31
C SER A 153 4.45 -9.34 4.51
N LEU A 154 3.98 -8.09 4.62
CA LEU A 154 2.85 -7.59 3.82
C LEU A 154 3.18 -7.39 2.34
N GLU A 155 4.46 -7.43 1.95
CA GLU A 155 4.89 -7.31 0.55
C GLU A 155 4.35 -6.09 -0.21
N ALA A 156 4.13 -4.99 0.51
CA ALA A 156 3.49 -3.79 -0.04
C ALA A 156 4.40 -2.94 -0.93
N TYR A 157 3.81 -2.15 -1.83
CA TYR A 157 4.51 -1.26 -2.78
C TYR A 157 4.04 0.19 -2.73
N GLU A 158 2.93 0.47 -2.05
CA GLU A 158 2.39 1.82 -1.89
C GLU A 158 2.21 2.16 -0.41
N VAL A 159 2.33 3.45 -0.08
CA VAL A 159 1.99 3.96 1.26
C VAL A 159 0.88 4.99 1.14
N LEU A 160 -0.24 4.77 1.82
CA LEU A 160 -1.28 5.76 2.03
C LEU A 160 -1.06 6.43 3.38
N ILE A 161 -1.11 7.75 3.39
CA ILE A 161 -0.98 8.58 4.59
C ILE A 161 -2.29 9.31 4.77
N ARG A 162 -3.02 8.99 5.84
CA ARG A 162 -4.21 9.72 6.27
C ARG A 162 -3.82 10.67 7.39
N HIS A 163 -4.22 11.92 7.27
CA HIS A 163 -3.91 12.95 8.26
C HIS A 163 -5.19 13.68 8.67
N LYS A 164 -5.43 13.76 9.99
CA LYS A 164 -6.54 14.52 10.58
C LYS A 164 -6.02 15.79 11.24
N PHE A 165 -6.63 16.92 10.88
CA PHE A 165 -6.44 18.22 11.51
C PHE A 165 -7.80 18.81 11.87
N GLY A 166 -8.10 18.91 13.17
CA GLY A 166 -9.45 19.27 13.62
C GLY A 166 -10.49 18.25 13.12
N THR A 167 -11.45 18.70 12.33
CA THR A 167 -12.45 17.84 11.68
C THR A 167 -12.07 17.43 10.26
N GLY A 168 -11.04 18.05 9.67
CA GLY A 168 -10.62 17.79 8.30
C GLY A 168 -9.74 16.54 8.19
N ILE A 169 -9.99 15.72 7.16
CA ILE A 169 -9.15 14.60 6.77
C ILE A 169 -8.49 14.92 5.42
N SER A 170 -7.19 14.65 5.32
CA SER A 170 -6.41 14.79 4.10
C SER A 170 -5.64 13.51 3.84
N TYR A 171 -5.34 13.27 2.57
CA TYR A 171 -4.68 12.06 2.11
C TYR A 171 -3.45 12.39 1.28
N GLY A 172 -2.39 11.62 1.50
CA GLY A 172 -1.19 11.58 0.67
C GLY A 172 -0.87 10.13 0.31
N LYS A 173 -0.25 9.91 -0.84
CA LYS A 173 0.21 8.57 -1.26
C LYS A 173 1.66 8.66 -1.69
N VAL A 174 2.44 7.62 -1.41
CA VAL A 174 3.85 7.53 -1.75
C VAL A 174 4.11 6.24 -2.52
N LYS A 175 4.94 6.34 -3.57
CA LYS A 175 5.57 5.22 -4.28
C LYS A 175 7.05 5.49 -4.48
N PHE A 176 7.91 4.50 -4.28
CA PHE A 176 9.33 4.65 -4.65
C PHE A 176 9.50 4.57 -6.17
N ASN A 177 10.34 5.44 -6.72
CA ASN A 177 10.46 5.62 -8.17
C ASN A 177 11.09 4.39 -8.86
N ASN A 178 11.84 3.59 -8.12
CA ASN A 178 12.43 2.34 -8.59
C ASN A 178 11.47 1.14 -8.51
N GLY A 179 10.21 1.34 -8.09
CA GLY A 179 9.22 0.27 -7.96
C GLY A 179 9.53 -0.74 -6.85
N SER A 180 10.42 -0.39 -5.92
CA SER A 180 10.82 -1.29 -4.85
C SER A 180 9.75 -1.43 -3.75
N GLN A 181 9.73 -2.60 -3.13
CA GLN A 181 8.85 -2.90 -1.99
C GLN A 181 9.06 -1.91 -0.83
N ILE A 182 7.97 -1.60 -0.13
CA ILE A 182 7.93 -0.83 1.12
C ILE A 182 8.34 -1.74 2.28
N THR A 183 9.64 -1.75 2.59
CA THR A 183 10.11 -2.35 3.85
C THR A 183 9.81 -1.43 5.03
N ALA A 184 9.81 -1.98 6.25
CA ALA A 184 9.71 -1.22 7.49
C ALA A 184 10.73 -0.06 7.54
N ASP A 185 11.96 -0.34 7.12
CA ASP A 185 13.02 0.65 7.07
C ASP A 185 12.64 1.84 6.19
N LYS A 186 12.15 1.56 4.99
CA LYS A 186 11.70 2.58 4.03
C LYS A 186 10.47 3.33 4.51
N LEU A 187 9.49 2.65 5.12
CA LEU A 187 8.27 3.25 5.66
C LEU A 187 8.58 4.25 6.78
N PHE A 188 9.49 3.91 7.69
CA PHE A 188 9.86 4.77 8.81
C PHE A 188 10.93 5.81 8.45
N SER A 189 11.45 5.78 7.22
CA SER A 189 12.42 6.74 6.68
C SER A 189 11.99 7.37 5.34
N ILE A 190 10.68 7.41 5.02
CA ILE A 190 10.19 8.03 3.78
C ILE A 190 10.72 9.46 3.69
N GLY A 191 11.30 9.80 2.54
CA GLY A 191 11.99 11.08 2.35
C GLY A 191 13.51 10.99 2.29
N TRP A 192 14.05 9.86 2.77
CA TRP A 192 15.48 9.66 3.02
C TRP A 192 16.03 8.32 2.56
N SER A 193 15.20 7.29 2.40
CA SER A 193 15.67 5.98 1.92
C SER A 193 16.05 6.06 0.45
N GLU A 194 15.11 6.50 -0.39
CA GLU A 194 15.21 6.42 -1.86
C GLU A 194 14.33 7.49 -2.52
N PRO A 195 14.54 7.81 -3.82
CA PRO A 195 13.66 8.69 -4.58
C PRO A 195 12.21 8.15 -4.63
N TYR A 196 11.25 9.04 -4.47
CA TYR A 196 9.83 8.69 -4.44
C TYR A 196 8.96 9.77 -5.09
N THR A 197 7.79 9.34 -5.54
CA THR A 197 6.70 10.20 -6.00
C THR A 197 5.69 10.31 -4.87
N TYR A 198 5.36 11.55 -4.51
CA TYR A 198 4.30 11.88 -3.57
C TYR A 198 3.09 12.40 -4.33
N TYR A 199 1.93 11.84 -4.02
CA TYR A 199 0.65 12.24 -4.55
C TYR A 199 -0.19 12.84 -3.42
N TYR A 200 -0.94 13.90 -3.71
CA TYR A 200 -1.79 14.58 -2.73
C TYR A 200 -3.21 14.83 -3.26
N GLY A 201 -4.15 14.92 -2.31
CA GLY A 201 -5.55 15.25 -2.56
C GLY A 201 -6.42 14.01 -2.76
N SER A 202 -7.74 14.21 -2.76
CA SER A 202 -8.74 13.13 -2.84
C SER A 202 -8.66 12.27 -4.11
N GLY A 203 -8.07 12.80 -5.18
CA GLY A 203 -7.83 12.07 -6.43
C GLY A 203 -6.35 11.80 -6.73
N PHE A 204 -5.43 12.15 -5.82
CA PHE A 204 -3.99 11.91 -5.97
C PHE A 204 -3.39 12.48 -7.27
N TYR A 205 -3.97 13.54 -7.84
CA TYR A 205 -3.52 14.13 -9.11
C TYR A 205 -2.37 15.12 -8.95
N SER A 206 -2.22 15.74 -7.78
CA SER A 206 -1.11 16.64 -7.50
C SER A 206 0.13 15.83 -7.13
N THR A 207 1.15 15.87 -7.98
CA THR A 207 2.36 15.08 -7.80
C THR A 207 3.57 15.97 -7.51
N CYS A 208 4.36 15.55 -6.53
CA CYS A 208 5.67 16.10 -6.28
C CYS A 208 6.69 14.98 -6.24
N SER A 209 7.86 15.19 -6.84
CA SER A 209 8.95 14.22 -6.84
C SER A 209 10.13 14.78 -6.08
N LYS A 210 10.70 14.02 -5.14
CA LYS A 210 11.93 14.39 -4.44
C LYS A 210 13.08 13.48 -4.87
N THR A 211 14.13 14.08 -5.42
CA THR A 211 15.26 13.38 -6.05
C THR A 211 16.36 12.93 -5.08
N TYR A 212 16.03 12.67 -3.80
CA TYR A 212 16.95 12.32 -2.71
C TYR A 212 17.88 13.47 -2.24
N ASN A 213 17.97 13.67 -0.92
CA ASN A 213 19.05 14.42 -0.28
C ASN A 213 19.53 13.58 0.91
N SER A 214 20.83 13.33 1.00
CA SER A 214 21.47 12.30 1.82
C SER A 214 21.51 12.56 3.33
N SER A 215 20.98 13.68 3.83
CA SER A 215 21.13 14.05 5.23
C SER A 215 19.88 13.71 6.05
N TYR A 216 19.80 12.46 6.56
CA TYR A 216 18.79 12.06 7.55
C TYR A 216 18.68 13.11 8.65
N SER A 217 17.49 13.68 8.84
CA SER A 217 17.21 14.56 9.97
C SER A 217 16.54 13.71 11.06
N PRO A 218 17.26 13.26 12.10
CA PRO A 218 16.63 12.60 13.27
C PRO A 218 15.67 13.54 13.99
N LYS A 219 15.64 14.81 13.58
CA LYS A 219 14.87 15.84 14.25
C LYS A 219 13.37 15.75 14.01
N HIS A 220 12.93 14.75 13.28
CA HIS A 220 11.88 14.96 12.30
C HIS A 220 11.33 13.58 11.88
N GLY A 221 10.07 13.30 12.28
CA GLY A 221 9.43 12.01 12.07
C GLY A 221 9.13 11.67 10.63
N PRO A 222 8.79 10.39 10.31
CA PRO A 222 8.73 9.91 8.94
C PRO A 222 7.97 10.89 8.04
N LEU A 223 8.53 11.11 6.84
CA LEU A 223 8.29 12.22 5.91
C LEU A 223 9.08 13.49 6.24
N PHE A 224 10.30 13.63 5.70
CA PHE A 224 10.97 14.92 5.46
C PHE A 224 11.67 14.91 4.11
N HIS A 225 11.73 15.96 3.31
CA HIS A 225 11.54 17.38 3.49
C HIS A 225 10.72 17.69 2.26
N ASP A 226 9.40 17.81 2.47
CA ASP A 226 8.56 18.63 1.63
C ASP A 226 8.85 18.42 0.12
N PRO A 227 8.35 17.31 -0.45
CA PRO A 227 8.58 16.98 -1.85
C PRO A 227 8.14 18.12 -2.80
N CYS A 228 7.37 19.09 -2.28
CA CYS A 228 6.71 20.15 -3.03
C CYS A 228 7.20 21.59 -2.73
N GLY A 229 8.14 21.82 -1.80
CA GLY A 229 8.68 23.16 -1.51
C GLY A 229 7.90 24.08 -0.52
N PHE A 230 6.92 23.58 0.24
CA PHE A 230 6.12 24.29 1.26
C PHE A 230 6.59 24.23 2.74
N GLY A 231 7.66 23.52 3.11
CA GLY A 231 8.35 23.63 4.41
C GLY A 231 7.75 22.96 5.67
N HIS A 232 6.59 22.29 5.63
CA HIS A 232 5.89 21.81 6.86
C HIS A 232 5.33 20.37 6.83
N GLY A 233 5.82 19.55 5.90
CA GLY A 233 5.34 18.20 5.63
C GLY A 233 5.85 17.12 6.59
N TRP A 234 5.41 17.07 7.86
CA TRP A 234 6.02 16.17 8.85
C TRP A 234 5.16 15.72 10.04
N MET A 235 5.40 14.51 10.56
CA MET A 235 4.57 13.92 11.62
C MET A 235 4.90 14.41 13.05
N TRP A 236 6.16 14.67 13.37
CA TRP A 236 6.62 15.24 14.66
C TRP A 236 8.01 15.89 14.50
N THR A 237 8.41 16.75 15.44
CA THR A 237 9.74 17.39 15.42
C THR A 237 10.43 17.43 16.81
N ASN A 238 11.75 17.47 16.82
CA ASN A 238 12.59 17.86 17.96
C ASN A 238 13.53 19.03 17.60
N TRP A 239 13.21 19.82 16.56
CA TRP A 239 14.04 20.92 16.07
C TRP A 239 14.49 21.89 17.17
N ARG A 240 13.58 22.23 18.10
CA ARG A 240 13.87 23.03 19.31
C ARG A 240 14.10 22.18 20.57
N GLY A 241 14.58 20.95 20.41
CA GLY A 241 14.80 19.97 21.48
C GLY A 241 13.63 19.00 21.71
N SER A 242 13.79 18.12 22.70
CA SER A 242 12.81 17.06 23.02
C SER A 242 11.43 17.62 23.43
N GLY A 243 11.37 18.84 23.98
CA GLY A 243 10.14 19.54 24.35
C GLY A 243 9.35 20.15 23.19
N ASP A 244 9.81 20.06 21.94
CA ASP A 244 9.11 20.67 20.80
C ASP A 244 7.84 19.89 20.40
N LEU A 245 6.69 20.23 20.95
CA LEU A 245 5.45 19.43 20.79
C LEU A 245 4.72 19.63 19.46
N ARG A 246 5.32 20.35 18.50
CA ARG A 246 4.64 20.64 17.24
C ARG A 246 4.50 19.38 16.39
N LYS A 247 3.49 19.36 15.53
CA LYS A 247 3.29 18.42 14.43
C LYS A 247 3.02 19.21 13.15
N GLY A 248 3.53 18.73 12.02
CA GLY A 248 3.27 19.29 10.71
C GLY A 248 1.94 18.83 10.15
N ARG A 249 1.74 19.06 8.86
CA ARG A 249 0.61 18.60 8.05
C ARG A 249 1.13 17.83 6.84
N LEU A 250 0.24 17.27 6.02
CA LEU A 250 0.66 16.72 4.73
C LEU A 250 1.27 17.83 3.84
N PRO A 251 2.33 17.53 3.05
CA PRO A 251 2.84 18.44 2.03
C PRO A 251 1.72 18.89 1.07
N HIS A 252 1.77 20.15 0.61
CA HIS A 252 0.71 20.96 -0.07
C HIS A 252 -0.20 21.83 0.81
N HIS A 253 0.00 21.86 2.14
CA HIS A 253 -0.66 22.86 2.97
C HIS A 253 0.25 24.08 3.20
N SER A 254 -0.25 25.28 2.94
CA SER A 254 0.48 26.56 3.09
C SER A 254 0.72 27.02 4.54
N ASP A 255 0.19 26.29 5.53
CA ASP A 255 0.14 26.81 6.90
C ASP A 255 1.32 26.26 7.69
N ASN A 256 2.03 27.16 8.36
CA ASN A 256 3.08 26.82 9.31
C ASN A 256 2.51 25.85 10.35
N GLY A 257 3.00 24.60 10.36
CA GLY A 257 2.56 23.56 11.28
C GLY A 257 2.25 24.12 12.68
N GLY A 258 0.98 24.04 13.07
CA GLY A 258 0.50 24.68 14.29
C GLY A 258 1.01 23.98 15.55
N SER A 259 0.84 24.63 16.70
CA SER A 259 0.96 24.04 18.04
C SER A 259 0.00 22.86 18.32
N ALA A 260 -0.63 22.32 17.27
CA ALA A 260 -1.72 21.38 17.33
C ALA A 260 -1.22 19.99 17.71
N GLN A 261 -1.18 19.78 19.02
CA GLN A 261 -1.24 18.46 19.63
C GLN A 261 -2.43 17.66 19.07
N ASP A 262 -3.43 18.32 18.49
CA ASP A 262 -4.65 17.74 17.94
C ASP A 262 -4.50 16.97 16.60
N ASN A 263 -3.30 16.90 16.01
CA ASN A 263 -3.10 16.21 14.72
C ASN A 263 -2.96 14.70 14.92
N THR A 264 -3.61 13.94 14.03
CA THR A 264 -3.45 12.50 13.96
C THR A 264 -2.94 12.06 12.60
N TRP A 265 -2.01 11.11 12.61
CA TRP A 265 -1.42 10.51 11.43
C TRP A 265 -1.66 9.01 11.45
N TRP A 266 -2.13 8.47 10.33
CA TRP A 266 -2.18 7.03 10.06
C TRP A 266 -1.41 6.74 8.79
N PHE A 267 -0.66 5.65 8.80
CA PHE A 267 0.05 5.14 7.65
C PHE A 267 -0.47 3.76 7.35
N PHE A 268 -0.83 3.55 6.09
CA PHE A 268 -1.30 2.29 5.57
C PHE A 268 -0.41 1.86 4.42
N VAL A 269 -0.37 0.56 4.15
CA VAL A 269 0.37 -0.01 3.02
C VAL A 269 -0.49 -0.99 2.23
N ARG A 270 -0.19 -1.14 0.95
CA ARG A 270 -0.70 -2.21 0.09
C ARG A 270 0.28 -2.51 -1.04
#